data_AF-A0A6A6FMN3-F1
#
_entry.id   AF-A0A6A6FMN3-F1
#
_cell.length_a   1.000
_cell.length_b   1.000
_cell.length_c   1.000
_cell.angle_alpha   90.00
_cell.angle_beta   90.00
_cell.angle_gamma   90.00
#
_symmetry.space_group_name_H-M   'P 1'
#
loop_
_entity.id
_entity.type
_entity.pdbx_description
1 polymer ?
#
loop_
_entity_poly.entity_id
_entity_poly.type
_entity_poly.pdbx_seq_one_letter_code
_entity_poly.pdbx_strand_id
1 'polypeptide(L)'
;MGSTTQVETNPSFVLRAIKDVAFEDRPVPQLRDARDVRVHVHQTGICGSDVHYWQRGRIGDFVLTSPIILGHESSGTVVEVGNAVKNVIVGDRVAIEPGVPCRYCDYCRSGDYNLCADTVFAATPPWDGTLAKYYIVASDYVYPIPAHMSMEEGALVEPTAVAVQICKVAELRAGQTVVVMGCGPIGVMCQAVAKAYGAKRVVGVDVVQSRLDFAKSFGADDVYLPPAPSEGVDPVEHQENVATLIKDKFGLGEGPDVVLECTGAEPCIQTGVYALRKGGTYVQAGMGKENVMFPITTACIRGLIVKGSIRYTAGCYSQAVDLDSSGKIDVKRLITNRFKFQQAEDAFELVRAARPNVFKVMIEAHPYKTLRLDQLCPRCTVTRDSLLKEIEEKQAVKFDEWQWKVSYSMPSGGKDYWTKKAEERMEPPETPKTPKTPKSLKMLTGTREIRRSNHTEHIGRALPSHTIRTMPTPESESFKAAKPKVAPTFDGVDYDDNKALKAAQDAIIREQWVQSMMARLIREEMGKCYYREGVNHLEKCGHLRERYLQQLKHSKIKGYLFEQQNYIPKTE
;
A
#
# COMPACT_ATOMS: atom_id res chain seq x y z
N MET A 1 -20.04 3.87 -45.96
CA MET A 1 -19.11 2.88 -45.40
C MET A 1 -19.12 3.06 -43.90
N GLY A 2 -19.65 2.10 -43.15
CA GLY A 2 -19.74 2.20 -41.70
C GLY A 2 -18.34 2.22 -41.09
N SER A 3 -18.03 3.27 -40.34
CA SER A 3 -16.85 3.33 -39.48
C SER A 3 -16.97 2.19 -38.46
N THR A 4 -16.23 1.11 -38.67
CA THR A 4 -15.99 0.09 -37.65
C THR A 4 -15.21 0.77 -36.52
N THR A 5 -15.93 1.30 -35.54
CA THR A 5 -15.37 1.70 -34.25
C THR A 5 -14.74 0.44 -33.66
N GLN A 6 -13.40 0.32 -33.73
CA GLN A 6 -12.69 -0.72 -33.00
C GLN A 6 -13.06 -0.57 -31.53
N VAL A 7 -13.73 -1.57 -30.97
CA VAL A 7 -13.99 -1.62 -29.53
C VAL A 7 -12.63 -1.69 -28.85
N GLU A 8 -12.33 -0.69 -28.03
CA GLU A 8 -11.07 -0.65 -27.31
C GLU A 8 -11.05 -1.77 -26.26
N THR A 9 -10.09 -2.68 -26.38
CA THR A 9 -9.93 -3.84 -25.49
C THR A 9 -8.99 -3.50 -24.32
N ASN A 10 -9.18 -4.19 -23.20
CA ASN A 10 -8.29 -4.19 -22.03
C ASN A 10 -7.94 -5.65 -21.63
N PRO A 11 -7.06 -6.33 -22.42
CA PRO A 11 -6.60 -7.65 -22.06
C PRO A 11 -5.93 -7.62 -20.69
N SER A 12 -6.26 -8.61 -19.87
CA SER A 12 -5.95 -8.67 -18.44
C SER A 12 -5.57 -10.10 -18.05
N PHE A 13 -4.61 -10.25 -17.13
CA PHE A 13 -4.24 -11.54 -16.56
C PHE A 13 -4.96 -11.75 -15.23
N VAL A 14 -5.97 -12.61 -15.26
CA VAL A 14 -6.97 -12.76 -14.20
C VAL A 14 -6.71 -14.04 -13.42
N LEU A 15 -6.63 -13.93 -12.10
CA LEU A 15 -6.75 -15.06 -11.18
C LEU A 15 -8.23 -15.34 -10.94
N ARG A 16 -8.77 -16.39 -11.56
CA ARG A 16 -10.19 -16.78 -11.43
C ARG A 16 -10.46 -17.55 -10.15
N ALA A 17 -9.54 -18.44 -9.80
CA ALA A 17 -9.54 -19.25 -8.59
C ALA A 17 -8.10 -19.69 -8.25
N ILE A 18 -7.92 -20.37 -7.12
CA ILE A 18 -6.61 -20.93 -6.75
C ILE A 18 -6.08 -21.81 -7.88
N LYS A 19 -4.86 -21.52 -8.34
CA LYS A 19 -4.16 -22.18 -9.45
C LYS A 19 -4.87 -22.07 -10.81
N ASP A 20 -5.86 -21.19 -10.94
CA ASP A 20 -6.61 -20.98 -12.19
C ASP A 20 -6.46 -19.54 -12.65
N VAL A 21 -5.60 -19.34 -13.65
CA VAL A 21 -5.35 -18.06 -14.30
C VAL A 21 -5.86 -18.06 -15.72
N ALA A 22 -6.27 -16.89 -16.23
CA ALA A 22 -6.75 -16.73 -17.58
C ALA A 22 -6.39 -15.38 -18.17
N PHE A 23 -6.23 -15.37 -19.49
CA PHE A 23 -6.24 -14.15 -20.29
C PHE A 23 -7.69 -13.79 -20.61
N GLU A 24 -8.16 -12.67 -20.07
CA GLU A 24 -9.51 -12.17 -20.29
C GLU A 24 -9.45 -10.75 -20.85
N ASP A 25 -10.36 -10.41 -21.75
CA ASP A 25 -10.59 -9.02 -22.12
C ASP A 25 -11.57 -8.39 -21.14
N ARG A 26 -11.06 -7.52 -20.26
CA ARG A 26 -11.88 -6.80 -19.28
C ARG A 26 -12.36 -5.48 -19.88
N PRO A 27 -13.41 -4.85 -19.31
CA PRO A 27 -13.77 -3.50 -19.73
C PRO A 27 -12.61 -2.53 -19.54
N VAL A 28 -12.42 -1.61 -20.49
CA VAL A 28 -11.49 -0.49 -20.30
C VAL A 28 -12.00 0.37 -19.13
N PRO A 29 -11.20 0.57 -18.07
CA PRO A 29 -11.65 1.32 -16.91
C PRO A 29 -11.94 2.78 -17.30
N GLN A 30 -13.09 3.27 -16.83
CA GLN A 30 -13.49 4.66 -16.97
C GLN A 30 -13.02 5.45 -15.75
N LEU A 31 -12.70 6.74 -15.94
CA LEU A 31 -12.39 7.64 -14.83
C LEU A 31 -13.54 7.66 -13.82
N ARG A 32 -13.25 7.43 -12.53
CA ARG A 32 -14.25 7.38 -11.45
C ARG A 32 -14.33 8.70 -10.72
N ASP A 33 -13.20 9.41 -10.62
CA ASP A 33 -13.06 10.72 -9.99
C ASP A 33 -12.40 11.74 -10.94
N ALA A 34 -12.68 13.02 -10.69
CA ALA A 34 -12.06 14.16 -11.39
C ALA A 34 -10.53 14.21 -11.26
N ARG A 35 -9.94 13.51 -10.29
CA ARG A 35 -8.50 13.38 -10.05
C ARG A 35 -7.93 12.02 -10.41
N ASP A 36 -8.70 11.14 -11.03
CA ASP A 36 -8.17 9.88 -11.54
C ASP A 36 -7.35 10.09 -12.81
N VAL A 37 -6.43 9.16 -13.06
CA VAL A 37 -5.72 9.00 -14.33
C VAL A 37 -5.88 7.58 -14.82
N ARG A 38 -5.96 7.42 -16.14
CA ARG A 38 -5.82 6.11 -16.78
C ARG A 38 -4.41 5.99 -17.32
N VAL A 39 -3.73 4.93 -16.92
CA VAL A 39 -2.37 4.60 -17.35
C VAL A 39 -2.45 3.40 -18.29
N HIS A 40 -1.82 3.52 -19.46
CA HIS A 40 -1.48 2.34 -20.25
C HIS A 40 -0.27 1.68 -19.61
N VAL A 41 -0.41 0.46 -19.12
CA VAL A 41 0.67 -0.24 -18.41
C VAL A 41 1.67 -0.76 -19.44
N HIS A 42 2.97 -0.55 -19.20
CA HIS A 42 4.05 -1.03 -20.06
C HIS A 42 4.74 -2.23 -19.46
N GLN A 43 5.11 -2.12 -18.18
CA GLN A 43 5.93 -3.10 -17.48
C GLN A 43 5.30 -3.39 -16.14
N THR A 44 5.24 -4.68 -15.79
CA THR A 44 4.80 -5.15 -14.48
C THR A 44 5.82 -6.16 -13.98
N GLY A 45 6.39 -5.90 -12.81
CA GLY A 45 7.19 -6.86 -12.05
C GLY A 45 6.29 -7.88 -11.36
N ILE A 46 6.74 -9.12 -11.28
CA ILE A 46 6.06 -10.16 -10.50
C ILE A 46 6.63 -10.15 -9.08
N CYS A 47 5.73 -10.13 -8.09
CA CYS A 47 6.08 -10.27 -6.69
C CYS A 47 5.75 -11.68 -6.17
N GLY A 48 6.40 -12.07 -5.07
CA GLY A 48 6.07 -13.32 -4.37
C GLY A 48 4.62 -13.35 -3.85
N SER A 49 4.02 -12.19 -3.58
CA SER A 49 2.61 -12.07 -3.17
C SER A 49 1.64 -12.45 -4.29
N ASP A 50 1.91 -12.09 -5.56
CA ASP A 50 1.08 -12.50 -6.69
C ASP A 50 1.07 -14.04 -6.82
N VAL A 51 2.25 -14.66 -6.68
CA VAL A 51 2.38 -16.13 -6.66
C VAL A 51 1.69 -16.73 -5.45
N HIS A 52 1.76 -16.10 -4.27
CA HIS A 52 1.09 -16.59 -3.07
C HIS A 52 -0.44 -16.55 -3.20
N TYR A 53 -1.01 -15.50 -3.82
CA TYR A 53 -2.43 -15.47 -4.17
C TYR A 53 -2.78 -16.55 -5.18
N TRP A 54 -1.98 -16.71 -6.24
CA TRP A 54 -2.22 -17.77 -7.21
C TRP A 54 -2.19 -19.16 -6.58
N GLN A 55 -1.23 -19.45 -5.69
CA GLN A 55 -1.08 -20.77 -5.08
C GLN A 55 -2.04 -21.07 -3.94
N ARG A 56 -2.40 -20.06 -3.13
CA ARG A 56 -3.11 -20.25 -1.86
C ARG A 56 -4.41 -19.46 -1.75
N GLY A 57 -4.66 -18.50 -2.62
CA GLY A 57 -5.86 -17.66 -2.61
C GLY A 57 -5.97 -16.75 -1.40
N ARG A 58 -4.93 -16.59 -0.58
CA ARG A 58 -4.92 -15.68 0.57
C ARG A 58 -3.53 -15.25 0.98
N ILE A 59 -3.42 -14.09 1.62
CA ILE A 59 -2.25 -13.64 2.40
C ILE A 59 -2.79 -13.05 3.71
N GLY A 60 -2.53 -13.71 4.85
CA GLY A 60 -3.19 -13.34 6.10
C GLY A 60 -4.71 -13.32 5.96
N ASP A 61 -5.32 -12.19 6.33
CA ASP A 61 -6.77 -11.97 6.26
C ASP A 61 -7.27 -11.53 4.87
N PHE A 62 -6.37 -11.29 3.91
CA PHE A 62 -6.76 -10.94 2.54
C PHE A 62 -7.07 -12.22 1.76
N VAL A 63 -8.34 -12.58 1.68
CA VAL A 63 -8.81 -13.81 1.03
C VAL A 63 -9.43 -13.50 -0.32
N LEU A 64 -9.09 -14.30 -1.33
CA LEU A 64 -9.68 -14.27 -2.66
C LEU A 64 -11.15 -14.72 -2.58
N THR A 65 -12.08 -13.78 -2.73
CA THR A 65 -13.53 -14.04 -2.72
C THR A 65 -14.17 -13.95 -4.11
N SER A 66 -13.45 -13.41 -5.09
CA SER A 66 -13.88 -13.23 -6.48
C SER A 66 -12.66 -13.19 -7.40
N PRO A 67 -12.82 -13.40 -8.72
CA PRO A 67 -11.74 -13.22 -9.67
C PRO A 67 -11.14 -11.81 -9.59
N ILE A 68 -9.81 -11.72 -9.63
CA ILE A 68 -9.07 -10.44 -9.65
C ILE A 68 -8.00 -10.44 -10.74
N ILE A 69 -7.68 -9.27 -11.27
CA ILE A 69 -6.46 -9.05 -12.07
C ILE A 69 -5.25 -9.08 -11.13
N LEU A 70 -4.14 -9.69 -11.53
CA LEU A 70 -2.89 -9.75 -10.75
C LEU A 70 -1.96 -8.55 -11.03
N GLY A 71 -0.84 -8.46 -10.29
CA GLY A 71 0.24 -7.49 -10.51
C GLY A 71 0.04 -6.13 -9.83
N HIS A 72 1.11 -5.60 -9.23
CA HIS A 72 1.09 -4.32 -8.50
C HIS A 72 2.40 -3.53 -8.59
N GLU A 73 3.44 -4.09 -9.18
CA GLU A 73 4.73 -3.42 -9.38
C GLU A 73 4.82 -2.88 -10.81
N SER A 74 4.18 -1.74 -11.11
CA SER A 74 3.94 -1.34 -12.51
C SER A 74 4.35 0.07 -12.86
N SER A 75 4.70 0.25 -14.14
CA SER A 75 4.90 1.56 -14.76
C SER A 75 4.19 1.66 -16.09
N GLY A 76 3.96 2.89 -16.54
CA GLY A 76 3.38 3.10 -17.84
C GLY A 76 3.29 4.54 -18.30
N THR A 77 2.40 4.78 -19.26
CA THR A 77 2.15 6.11 -19.84
C THR A 77 0.74 6.56 -19.52
N VAL A 78 0.58 7.79 -19.02
CA VAL A 78 -0.74 8.38 -18.79
C VAL A 78 -1.43 8.59 -20.15
N VAL A 79 -2.64 8.03 -20.32
CA VAL A 79 -3.42 8.09 -21.58
C VAL A 79 -4.71 8.90 -21.44
N GLU A 80 -5.18 9.13 -20.22
CA GLU A 80 -6.34 9.96 -19.89
C GLU A 80 -6.16 10.56 -18.49
N VAL A 81 -6.61 11.80 -18.31
CA VAL A 81 -6.57 12.49 -17.01
C VAL A 81 -7.94 13.11 -16.71
N GLY A 82 -8.35 13.06 -15.45
CA GLY A 82 -9.53 13.78 -14.98
C GLY A 82 -9.30 15.30 -15.01
N ASN A 83 -10.40 16.06 -15.08
CA ASN A 83 -10.37 17.51 -15.25
C ASN A 83 -9.77 18.30 -14.06
N ALA A 84 -9.61 17.67 -12.90
CA ALA A 84 -9.01 18.26 -11.71
C ALA A 84 -7.55 17.81 -11.46
N VAL A 85 -6.99 16.96 -12.33
CA VAL A 85 -5.59 16.54 -12.29
C VAL A 85 -4.68 17.72 -12.65
N LYS A 86 -3.59 17.90 -11.89
CA LYS A 86 -2.65 19.02 -12.08
C LYS A 86 -1.17 18.61 -12.06
N ASN A 87 -0.85 17.43 -11.57
CA ASN A 87 0.52 16.96 -11.35
C ASN A 87 1.08 16.12 -12.49
N VAL A 88 0.22 15.61 -13.39
CA VAL A 88 0.61 14.85 -14.59
C VAL A 88 -0.27 15.22 -15.77
N ILE A 89 0.23 15.00 -16.98
CA ILE A 89 -0.48 15.17 -18.25
C ILE A 89 -0.47 13.87 -19.07
N VAL A 90 -1.34 13.80 -20.08
CA VAL A 90 -1.31 12.69 -21.04
C VAL A 90 0.06 12.67 -21.75
N GLY A 91 0.64 11.47 -21.87
CA GLY A 91 1.98 11.24 -22.41
C GLY A 91 3.08 11.13 -21.34
N ASP A 92 2.80 11.53 -20.09
CA ASP A 92 3.77 11.38 -19.01
C ASP A 92 4.04 9.90 -18.72
N ARG A 93 5.32 9.58 -18.53
CA ARG A 93 5.78 8.27 -18.10
C ARG A 93 5.78 8.25 -16.57
N VAL A 94 5.15 7.24 -15.99
CA VAL A 94 4.90 7.19 -14.54
C VAL A 94 5.20 5.81 -13.96
N ALA A 95 5.71 5.79 -12.73
CA ALA A 95 5.58 4.67 -11.81
C ALA A 95 4.23 4.75 -11.10
N ILE A 96 3.59 3.61 -10.85
CA ILE A 96 2.27 3.53 -10.21
C ILE A 96 2.46 3.09 -8.76
N GLU A 97 2.01 3.90 -7.81
CA GLU A 97 1.86 3.46 -6.42
C GLU A 97 0.51 2.74 -6.27
N PRO A 98 0.50 1.41 -6.04
CA PRO A 98 -0.71 0.58 -6.15
C PRO A 98 -1.71 0.76 -5.01
N GLY A 99 -1.33 1.43 -3.91
CA GLY A 99 -2.13 1.55 -2.68
C GLY A 99 -2.74 2.93 -2.49
N VAL A 100 -4.00 3.12 -2.88
CA VAL A 100 -4.73 4.38 -2.69
C VAL A 100 -5.56 4.30 -1.40
N PRO A 101 -5.26 5.11 -0.36
CA PRO A 101 -5.98 5.11 0.90
C PRO A 101 -7.22 6.01 0.84
N CYS A 102 -8.00 6.04 1.93
CA CYS A 102 -9.18 6.91 2.01
C CYS A 102 -8.86 8.41 2.17
N ARG A 103 -7.63 8.76 2.59
CA ARG A 103 -7.12 10.12 2.83
C ARG A 103 -7.70 10.88 4.02
N TYR A 104 -8.67 10.34 4.75
CA TYR A 104 -9.33 11.07 5.85
C TYR A 104 -9.31 10.37 7.22
N CYS A 105 -8.91 9.09 7.30
CA CYS A 105 -8.76 8.43 8.60
C CYS A 105 -7.52 8.91 9.35
N ASP A 106 -7.42 8.58 10.64
CA ASP A 106 -6.32 9.06 11.47
C ASP A 106 -4.95 8.56 10.98
N TYR A 107 -4.88 7.34 10.45
CA TYR A 107 -3.66 6.82 9.80
C TYR A 107 -3.26 7.65 8.57
N CYS A 108 -4.22 8.07 7.74
CA CYS A 108 -3.91 8.92 6.60
C CYS A 108 -3.41 10.30 7.06
N ARG A 109 -4.01 10.86 8.12
CA ARG A 109 -3.64 12.17 8.66
C ARG A 109 -2.29 12.16 9.38
N SER A 110 -1.91 11.04 10.00
CA SER A 110 -0.59 10.88 10.63
C SER A 110 0.53 10.63 9.61
N GLY A 111 0.18 10.27 8.36
CA GLY A 111 1.13 9.90 7.31
C GLY A 111 1.35 8.40 7.16
N ASP A 112 0.72 7.58 8.01
CA ASP A 112 0.78 6.11 8.01
C ASP A 112 -0.33 5.50 7.15
N TYR A 113 -0.56 6.04 5.95
CA TYR A 113 -1.71 5.63 5.14
C TYR A 113 -1.70 4.17 4.70
N ASN A 114 -0.56 3.48 4.76
CA ASN A 114 -0.47 2.03 4.55
C ASN A 114 -1.31 1.22 5.54
N LEU A 115 -1.64 1.80 6.69
CA LEU A 115 -2.49 1.20 7.72
C LEU A 115 -3.98 1.56 7.55
N CYS A 116 -4.33 2.32 6.51
CA CYS A 116 -5.72 2.66 6.23
C CYS A 116 -6.52 1.40 5.89
N ALA A 117 -7.56 1.12 6.68
CA ALA A 117 -8.44 -0.04 6.50
C ALA A 117 -9.24 0.00 5.17
N ASP A 118 -9.49 1.20 4.66
CA ASP A 118 -10.23 1.44 3.41
C ASP A 118 -9.28 1.56 2.19
N THR A 119 -8.04 1.10 2.30
CA THR A 119 -7.08 1.16 1.18
C THR A 119 -7.52 0.26 0.04
N VAL A 120 -7.54 0.83 -1.17
CA VAL A 120 -7.60 0.08 -2.42
C VAL A 120 -6.17 -0.23 -2.84
N PHE A 121 -5.77 -1.49 -2.78
CA PHE A 121 -4.41 -1.92 -3.13
C PHE A 121 -4.46 -2.88 -4.31
N ALA A 122 -3.77 -2.54 -5.41
CA ALA A 122 -3.77 -3.35 -6.62
C ALA A 122 -3.36 -4.82 -6.34
N ALA A 123 -4.09 -5.77 -6.92
CA ALA A 123 -3.90 -7.21 -6.74
C ALA A 123 -4.01 -7.73 -5.29
N THR A 124 -4.56 -6.94 -4.36
CA THR A 124 -4.99 -7.41 -3.03
C THR A 124 -6.51 -7.56 -3.06
N PRO A 125 -7.07 -8.78 -2.88
CA PRO A 125 -8.51 -8.99 -2.89
C PRO A 125 -9.27 -8.02 -1.97
N PRO A 126 -10.42 -7.46 -2.43
CA PRO A 126 -11.13 -7.78 -3.68
C PRO A 126 -10.71 -6.91 -4.89
N TRP A 127 -9.59 -6.20 -4.83
CA TRP A 127 -9.23 -5.17 -5.82
C TRP A 127 -8.38 -5.71 -6.96
N ASP A 128 -8.75 -5.33 -8.18
CA ASP A 128 -8.00 -5.65 -9.40
C ASP A 128 -6.60 -5.03 -9.40
N GLY A 129 -5.66 -5.80 -9.96
CA GLY A 129 -4.28 -5.44 -10.20
C GLY A 129 -4.01 -4.69 -11.50
N THR A 130 -2.73 -4.54 -11.79
CA THR A 130 -2.17 -3.73 -12.87
C THR A 130 -1.68 -4.55 -14.06
N LEU A 131 -1.69 -5.88 -14.00
CA LEU A 131 -1.30 -6.76 -15.11
C LEU A 131 -2.42 -6.85 -16.17
N ALA A 132 -2.71 -5.70 -16.74
CA ALA A 132 -3.70 -5.43 -17.78
C ALA A 132 -3.19 -4.30 -18.69
N LYS A 133 -3.81 -4.09 -19.85
CA LYS A 133 -3.42 -3.00 -20.76
C LYS A 133 -3.63 -1.61 -20.16
N TYR A 134 -4.73 -1.40 -19.45
CA TYR A 134 -5.09 -0.14 -18.83
C TYR A 134 -5.43 -0.32 -17.35
N TYR A 135 -4.91 0.59 -16.52
CA TYR A 135 -5.21 0.67 -15.11
C TYR A 135 -5.64 2.09 -14.74
N ILE A 136 -6.56 2.20 -13.79
CA ILE A 136 -7.01 3.48 -13.26
C ILE A 136 -6.53 3.66 -11.82
N VAL A 137 -5.92 4.81 -11.55
CA VAL A 137 -5.35 5.16 -10.25
C VAL A 137 -5.55 6.64 -9.99
N ALA A 138 -5.54 7.03 -8.72
CA ALA A 138 -5.62 8.44 -8.39
C ALA A 138 -4.31 9.15 -8.77
N SER A 139 -4.42 10.38 -9.29
CA SER A 139 -3.27 11.14 -9.80
C SER A 139 -2.17 11.38 -8.78
N ASP A 140 -2.48 11.48 -7.49
CA ASP A 140 -1.51 11.63 -6.39
C ASP A 140 -0.72 10.34 -6.08
N TYR A 141 -1.08 9.21 -6.72
CA TYR A 141 -0.43 7.91 -6.61
C TYR A 141 0.24 7.48 -7.93
N VAL A 142 0.50 8.44 -8.83
CA VAL A 142 1.41 8.26 -9.96
C VAL A 142 2.58 9.22 -9.85
N TYR A 143 3.77 8.69 -10.08
CA TYR A 143 5.02 9.43 -9.93
C TYR A 143 5.71 9.53 -11.29
N PRO A 144 5.85 10.74 -11.87
CA PRO A 144 6.59 10.92 -13.10
C PRO A 144 8.01 10.36 -12.98
N ILE A 145 8.42 9.56 -13.96
CA ILE A 145 9.79 9.06 -14.05
C ILE A 145 10.58 9.85 -15.11
N PRO A 146 11.85 10.19 -14.85
CA PRO A 146 12.67 10.93 -15.81
C PRO A 146 12.86 10.20 -17.15
N ALA A 147 13.14 10.97 -18.21
CA ALA A 147 13.30 10.43 -19.56
C ALA A 147 14.40 9.34 -19.67
N HIS A 148 15.48 9.45 -18.87
CA HIS A 148 16.59 8.49 -18.89
C HIS A 148 16.32 7.20 -18.11
N MET A 149 15.30 7.20 -17.23
CA MET A 149 14.87 6.00 -16.51
C MET A 149 13.94 5.21 -17.41
N SER A 150 14.14 3.91 -17.58
CA SER A 150 13.31 3.02 -18.41
C SER A 150 11.97 2.67 -17.74
N MET A 151 11.03 2.07 -18.49
CA MET A 151 9.78 1.57 -17.89
C MET A 151 10.03 0.39 -16.94
N GLU A 152 11.03 -0.44 -17.21
CA GLU A 152 11.36 -1.55 -16.29
C GLU A 152 11.84 -1.01 -14.94
N GLU A 153 12.73 -0.01 -14.96
CA GLU A 153 13.14 0.70 -13.74
C GLU A 153 11.94 1.37 -13.07
N GLY A 154 11.03 1.98 -13.83
CA GLY A 154 9.80 2.57 -13.29
C GLY A 154 8.92 1.56 -12.55
N ALA A 155 8.88 0.30 -12.99
CA ALA A 155 8.13 -0.76 -12.32
C ALA A 155 8.83 -1.24 -11.04
N LEU A 156 10.17 -1.19 -11.02
CA LEU A 156 11.00 -1.48 -9.84
C LEU A 156 10.94 -0.39 -8.75
N VAL A 157 10.31 0.76 -9.00
CA VAL A 157 10.07 1.79 -7.97
C VAL A 157 9.24 1.23 -6.81
N GLU A 158 8.26 0.36 -7.07
CA GLU A 158 7.45 -0.28 -6.02
C GLU A 158 8.32 -1.06 -5.03
N PRO A 159 9.13 -2.04 -5.48
CA PRO A 159 9.93 -2.82 -4.57
C PRO A 159 11.11 -2.01 -3.96
N THR A 160 11.61 -0.97 -4.63
CA THR A 160 12.53 0.01 -4.02
C THR A 160 11.84 0.77 -2.88
N ALA A 161 10.58 1.21 -3.06
CA ALA A 161 9.82 1.91 -2.04
C ALA A 161 9.55 1.04 -0.80
N VAL A 162 9.38 -0.27 -0.97
CA VAL A 162 9.33 -1.25 0.14
C VAL A 162 10.64 -1.23 0.93
N ALA A 163 11.80 -1.28 0.26
CA ALA A 163 13.09 -1.21 0.93
C ALA A 163 13.32 0.13 1.65
N VAL A 164 12.91 1.25 1.04
CA VAL A 164 12.88 2.58 1.66
C VAL A 164 12.04 2.58 2.94
N GLN A 165 10.83 2.01 2.90
CA GLN A 165 9.97 1.91 4.07
C GLN A 165 10.61 1.07 5.18
N ILE A 166 11.21 -0.07 4.85
CA ILE A 166 11.86 -0.94 5.83
C ILE A 166 12.99 -0.17 6.54
N CYS A 167 13.84 0.55 5.79
CA CYS A 167 14.88 1.39 6.37
C CYS A 167 14.32 2.58 7.17
N LYS A 168 13.20 3.17 6.74
CA LYS A 168 12.51 4.26 7.45
C LYS A 168 11.93 3.77 8.78
N VAL A 169 11.27 2.61 8.81
CA VAL A 169 10.75 1.97 10.03
C VAL A 169 11.89 1.62 11.00
N ALA A 170 13.02 1.13 10.46
CA ALA A 170 14.22 0.86 11.24
C ALA A 170 14.84 2.13 11.87
N GLU A 171 14.40 3.32 11.45
CA GLU A 171 15.04 4.59 11.76
C GLU A 171 16.54 4.55 11.43
N LEU A 172 16.86 3.98 10.27
CA LEU A 172 18.24 3.78 9.85
C LEU A 172 18.94 5.13 9.65
N ARG A 173 20.12 5.26 10.26
CA ARG A 173 20.95 6.47 10.25
C ARG A 173 22.32 6.16 9.69
N ALA A 174 22.95 7.17 9.10
CA ALA A 174 24.33 7.08 8.65
C ALA A 174 25.27 6.65 9.80
N GLY A 175 26.28 5.85 9.47
CA GLY A 175 27.26 5.32 10.43
C GLY A 175 26.84 4.03 11.14
N GLN A 176 25.58 3.61 11.05
CA GLN A 176 25.10 2.36 11.66
C GLN A 176 25.62 1.12 10.93
N THR A 177 25.70 0.02 11.66
CA THR A 177 25.94 -1.33 11.12
C THR A 177 24.62 -2.10 10.99
N VAL A 178 24.40 -2.69 9.83
CA VAL A 178 23.14 -3.35 9.47
C VAL A 178 23.41 -4.80 9.09
N VAL A 179 22.62 -5.72 9.63
CA VAL A 179 22.56 -7.11 9.14
C VAL A 179 21.22 -7.31 8.44
N VAL A 180 21.24 -7.84 7.23
CA VAL A 180 20.03 -8.14 6.45
C VAL A 180 19.90 -9.66 6.34
N MET A 181 18.85 -10.20 6.95
CA MET A 181 18.51 -11.62 6.81
C MET A 181 17.73 -11.81 5.52
N GLY A 182 18.29 -12.60 4.60
CA GLY A 182 17.78 -12.82 3.25
C GLY A 182 18.49 -11.97 2.20
N CYS A 183 18.94 -12.62 1.12
CA CYS A 183 19.49 -11.99 -0.09
C CYS A 183 18.62 -12.28 -1.32
N GLY A 184 17.31 -12.43 -1.13
CA GLY A 184 16.33 -12.34 -2.21
C GLY A 184 16.10 -10.88 -2.66
N PRO A 185 15.15 -10.62 -3.59
CA PRO A 185 14.92 -9.28 -4.14
C PRO A 185 14.80 -8.18 -3.09
N ILE A 186 13.89 -8.31 -2.12
CA ILE A 186 13.71 -7.33 -1.03
C ILE A 186 14.99 -7.16 -0.21
N GLY A 187 15.66 -8.26 0.14
CA GLY A 187 16.87 -8.24 0.95
C GLY A 187 18.01 -7.45 0.30
N VAL A 188 18.29 -7.70 -0.98
CA VAL A 188 19.36 -6.98 -1.69
C VAL A 188 19.01 -5.51 -1.94
N MET A 189 17.73 -5.18 -2.12
CA MET A 189 17.29 -3.77 -2.16
C MET A 189 17.44 -3.09 -0.80
N CYS A 190 17.07 -3.74 0.32
CA CYS A 190 17.31 -3.23 1.66
C CYS A 190 18.81 -2.98 1.92
N GLN A 191 19.68 -3.85 1.43
CA GLN A 191 21.14 -3.66 1.51
C GLN A 191 21.56 -2.40 0.73
N ALA A 192 21.11 -2.25 -0.52
CA ALA A 192 21.44 -1.10 -1.35
C ALA A 192 20.89 0.23 -0.78
N VAL A 193 19.63 0.25 -0.31
CA VAL A 193 19.04 1.42 0.35
C VAL A 193 19.80 1.77 1.63
N ALA A 194 20.15 0.77 2.47
CA ALA A 194 20.95 1.00 3.66
C ALA A 194 22.31 1.64 3.33
N LYS A 195 22.99 1.19 2.26
CA LYS A 195 24.22 1.84 1.77
C LYS A 195 23.97 3.25 1.27
N ALA A 196 22.90 3.48 0.53
CA ALA A 196 22.54 4.82 0.06
C ALA A 196 22.26 5.80 1.21
N TYR A 197 21.77 5.31 2.35
CA TYR A 197 21.54 6.09 3.57
C TYR A 197 22.80 6.27 4.42
N GLY A 198 23.95 5.75 3.97
CA GLY A 198 25.23 5.91 4.64
C GLY A 198 25.50 4.90 5.76
N ALA A 199 24.87 3.72 5.73
CA ALA A 199 25.26 2.62 6.62
C ALA A 199 26.76 2.33 6.50
N LYS A 200 27.44 2.30 7.65
CA LYS A 200 28.90 2.08 7.73
C LYS A 200 29.26 0.69 7.20
N ARG A 201 28.48 -0.31 7.58
CA ARG A 201 28.66 -1.70 7.16
C ARG A 201 27.30 -2.38 7.01
N VAL A 202 27.12 -3.12 5.92
CA VAL A 202 25.94 -3.93 5.61
C VAL A 202 26.37 -5.37 5.40
N VAL A 203 25.83 -6.29 6.20
CA VAL A 203 26.10 -7.73 6.11
C VAL A 203 24.86 -8.44 5.59
N GLY A 204 24.97 -9.12 4.44
CA GLY A 204 23.91 -9.97 3.90
C GLY A 204 24.03 -11.41 4.40
N VAL A 205 22.93 -12.01 4.85
CA VAL A 205 22.88 -13.41 5.30
C VAL A 205 21.88 -14.18 4.45
N ASP A 206 22.27 -15.31 3.89
CA ASP A 206 21.39 -16.17 3.07
C ASP A 206 21.95 -17.60 3.05
N VAL A 207 21.10 -18.58 2.82
CA VAL A 207 21.47 -20.00 2.74
C VAL A 207 21.91 -20.41 1.32
N VAL A 208 21.80 -19.50 0.35
CA VAL A 208 22.10 -19.74 -1.06
C VAL A 208 23.32 -18.93 -1.48
N GLN A 209 24.43 -19.62 -1.79
CA GLN A 209 25.70 -18.97 -2.14
C GLN A 209 25.58 -18.00 -3.32
N SER A 210 24.87 -18.36 -4.40
CA SER A 210 24.76 -17.47 -5.57
C SER A 210 24.01 -16.15 -5.26
N ARG A 211 23.12 -16.15 -4.26
CA ARG A 211 22.47 -14.92 -3.78
C ARG A 211 23.42 -14.06 -2.96
N LEU A 212 24.29 -14.68 -2.17
CA LEU A 212 25.36 -13.97 -1.45
C LEU A 212 26.35 -13.33 -2.43
N ASP A 213 26.75 -14.05 -3.47
CA ASP A 213 27.65 -13.52 -4.50
C ASP A 213 27.04 -12.29 -5.20
N PHE A 214 25.74 -12.37 -5.54
CA PHE A 214 25.02 -11.22 -6.08
C PHE A 214 24.95 -10.06 -5.06
N ALA A 215 24.54 -10.33 -3.81
CA ALA A 215 24.44 -9.34 -2.75
C ALA A 215 25.75 -8.56 -2.54
N LYS A 216 26.89 -9.27 -2.50
CA LYS A 216 28.24 -8.67 -2.39
C LYS A 216 28.57 -7.74 -3.57
N SER A 217 28.07 -8.07 -4.76
CA SER A 217 28.26 -7.24 -5.96
C SER A 217 27.25 -6.10 -6.10
N PHE A 218 26.23 -6.03 -5.24
CA PHE A 218 25.08 -5.14 -5.38
C PHE A 218 24.99 -4.09 -4.26
N GLY A 219 24.97 -4.52 -2.99
CA GLY A 219 24.77 -3.60 -1.87
C GLY A 219 25.31 -4.08 -0.52
N ALA A 220 25.74 -5.33 -0.38
CA ALA A 220 26.34 -5.82 0.85
C ALA A 220 27.85 -5.55 0.89
N ASP A 221 28.33 -4.98 1.99
CA ASP A 221 29.77 -4.86 2.24
C ASP A 221 30.38 -6.22 2.56
N ASP A 222 29.62 -7.11 3.21
CA ASP A 222 30.03 -8.44 3.66
C ASP A 222 28.87 -9.43 3.53
N VAL A 223 29.17 -10.72 3.39
CA VAL A 223 28.16 -11.77 3.21
C VAL A 223 28.46 -13.01 4.04
N TYR A 224 27.40 -13.68 4.52
CA TYR A 224 27.50 -14.85 5.38
C TYR A 224 26.58 -15.98 4.93
N LEU A 225 27.17 -17.16 4.75
CA LEU A 225 26.47 -18.43 4.55
C LEU A 225 26.39 -19.15 5.91
N PRO A 226 25.21 -19.25 6.53
CA PRO A 226 25.06 -19.96 7.80
C PRO A 226 25.39 -21.45 7.67
N PRO A 227 26.06 -22.06 8.66
CA PRO A 227 26.25 -23.51 8.68
C PRO A 227 24.92 -24.23 8.89
N ALA A 228 24.82 -25.44 8.36
CA ALA A 228 23.73 -26.35 8.68
C ALA A 228 23.76 -26.71 10.18
N PRO A 229 22.59 -26.97 10.80
CA PRO A 229 22.55 -27.45 12.18
C PRO A 229 23.25 -28.81 12.31
N SER A 230 24.06 -28.95 13.35
CA SER A 230 24.63 -30.25 13.73
C SER A 230 23.55 -31.17 14.29
N GLU A 231 23.71 -32.48 14.10
CA GLU A 231 22.76 -33.46 14.66
C GLU A 231 22.66 -33.35 16.18
N GLY A 232 21.43 -33.37 16.70
CA GLY A 232 21.15 -33.36 18.14
C GLY A 232 21.23 -32.00 18.83
N VAL A 233 21.56 -30.92 18.11
CA VAL A 233 21.57 -29.55 18.66
C VAL A 233 20.15 -28.98 18.62
N ASP A 234 19.74 -28.31 19.70
CA ASP A 234 18.46 -27.60 19.75
C ASP A 234 18.40 -26.51 18.66
N PRO A 235 17.31 -26.41 17.87
CA PRO A 235 17.23 -25.44 16.78
C PRO A 235 17.43 -23.98 17.20
N VAL A 236 16.99 -23.60 18.41
CA VAL A 236 17.13 -22.24 18.94
C VAL A 236 18.56 -21.99 19.40
N GLU A 237 19.17 -22.97 20.09
CA GLU A 237 20.59 -22.94 20.44
C GLU A 237 21.47 -22.79 19.19
N HIS A 238 21.13 -23.50 18.11
CA HIS A 238 21.83 -23.34 16.82
C HIS A 238 21.75 -21.90 16.31
N GLN A 239 20.59 -21.24 16.37
CA GLN A 239 20.45 -19.86 15.89
C GLN A 239 21.23 -18.86 16.77
N GLU A 240 21.29 -19.08 18.08
CA GLU A 240 22.09 -18.26 18.98
C GLU A 240 23.60 -18.41 18.68
N ASN A 241 24.05 -19.63 18.38
CA ASN A 241 25.40 -19.92 17.93
C ASN A 241 25.71 -19.25 16.58
N VAL A 242 24.80 -19.34 15.60
CA VAL A 242 24.92 -18.67 14.30
C VAL A 242 25.05 -17.16 14.47
N ALA A 243 24.25 -16.54 15.34
CA ALA A 243 24.34 -15.12 15.65
C ALA A 243 25.71 -14.74 16.24
N THR A 244 26.28 -15.58 17.10
CA THR A 244 27.63 -15.38 17.65
C THR A 244 28.70 -15.46 16.56
N LEU A 245 28.63 -16.47 15.69
CA LEU A 245 29.55 -16.62 14.56
C LEU A 245 29.52 -15.42 13.61
N ILE A 246 28.34 -14.84 13.33
CA ILE A 246 28.21 -13.62 12.52
C ILE A 246 28.93 -12.45 13.21
N LYS A 247 28.72 -12.24 14.51
CA LYS A 247 29.37 -11.15 15.26
C LYS A 247 30.89 -11.30 15.25
N ASP A 248 31.39 -12.50 15.52
CA ASP A 248 32.83 -12.76 15.61
C ASP A 248 33.51 -12.60 14.25
N LYS A 249 32.94 -13.21 13.20
CA LYS A 249 33.50 -13.19 11.85
C LYS A 249 33.68 -11.78 11.29
N PHE A 250 32.77 -10.87 11.58
CA PHE A 250 32.81 -9.49 11.07
C PHE A 250 33.24 -8.46 12.12
N GLY A 251 33.64 -8.90 13.32
CA GLY A 251 34.07 -8.03 14.42
C GLY A 251 32.99 -7.03 14.84
N LEU A 252 31.74 -7.48 14.97
CA LEU A 252 30.59 -6.61 15.28
C LEU A 252 30.47 -6.29 16.78
N GLY A 253 31.36 -6.81 17.63
CA GLY A 253 31.32 -6.63 19.08
C GLY A 253 29.99 -7.10 19.67
N GLU A 254 29.26 -6.20 20.31
CA GLU A 254 27.95 -6.49 20.91
C GLU A 254 26.85 -6.83 19.88
N GLY A 255 27.05 -6.54 18.59
CA GLY A 255 26.10 -6.78 17.51
C GLY A 255 25.83 -5.56 16.61
N PRO A 256 25.10 -5.73 15.50
CA PRO A 256 24.69 -4.63 14.63
C PRO A 256 23.66 -3.72 15.32
N ASP A 257 23.57 -2.47 14.85
CA ASP A 257 22.55 -1.50 15.28
C ASP A 257 21.15 -1.90 14.82
N VAL A 258 21.07 -2.44 13.61
CA VAL A 258 19.82 -2.75 12.91
C VAL A 258 19.89 -4.15 12.31
N VAL A 259 18.80 -4.90 12.45
CA VAL A 259 18.54 -6.13 11.69
C VAL A 259 17.29 -5.93 10.85
N LEU A 260 17.40 -6.17 9.54
CA LEU A 260 16.28 -6.17 8.60
C LEU A 260 15.98 -7.63 8.22
N GLU A 261 14.86 -8.16 8.69
CA GLU A 261 14.46 -9.54 8.43
C GLU A 261 13.56 -9.61 7.18
N CYS A 262 14.11 -10.13 6.08
CA CYS A 262 13.50 -10.11 4.75
C CYS A 262 13.15 -11.53 4.24
N THR A 263 13.15 -12.56 5.09
CA THR A 263 12.85 -13.95 4.71
C THR A 263 11.52 -14.45 5.26
N GLY A 264 11.11 -14.02 6.45
CA GLY A 264 9.98 -14.59 7.20
C GLY A 264 10.29 -15.97 7.81
N ALA A 265 11.50 -16.49 7.67
CA ALA A 265 11.88 -17.79 8.19
C ALA A 265 12.21 -17.72 9.69
N GLU A 266 11.61 -18.59 10.48
CA GLU A 266 11.82 -18.66 11.94
C GLU A 266 13.32 -18.70 12.35
N PRO A 267 14.21 -19.48 11.69
CA PRO A 267 15.65 -19.44 11.98
C PRO A 267 16.28 -18.06 11.80
N CYS A 268 15.85 -17.31 10.78
CA CYS A 268 16.36 -15.96 10.49
C CYS A 268 15.84 -14.94 11.51
N ILE A 269 14.58 -15.07 11.92
CA ILE A 269 13.96 -14.26 12.97
C ILE A 269 14.74 -14.43 14.27
N GLN A 270 14.97 -15.68 14.69
CA GLN A 270 15.72 -16.00 15.91
C GLN A 270 17.17 -15.49 15.83
N THR A 271 17.90 -15.83 14.77
CA THR A 271 19.28 -15.37 14.55
C THR A 271 19.38 -13.85 14.59
N GLY A 272 18.44 -13.15 13.94
CA GLY A 272 18.39 -11.68 13.93
C GLY A 272 18.25 -11.07 15.32
N VAL A 273 17.36 -11.63 16.15
CA VAL A 273 17.15 -11.18 17.54
C VAL A 273 18.39 -11.42 18.40
N TYR A 274 19.04 -12.57 18.27
CA TYR A 274 20.28 -12.88 19.01
C TYR A 274 21.47 -12.04 18.54
N ALA A 275 21.53 -11.70 17.24
CA ALA A 275 22.65 -10.96 16.67
C ALA A 275 22.72 -9.50 17.12
N LEU A 276 21.57 -8.80 17.20
CA LEU A 276 21.47 -7.37 17.52
C LEU A 276 22.26 -6.95 18.75
N ARG A 277 22.79 -5.72 18.80
CA ARG A 277 23.29 -5.15 20.07
C ARG A 277 22.14 -4.82 21.03
N LYS A 278 22.44 -4.62 22.32
CA LYS A 278 21.49 -4.06 23.29
C LYS A 278 20.94 -2.72 22.79
N GLY A 279 19.63 -2.51 22.90
CA GLY A 279 18.95 -1.33 22.36
C GLY A 279 18.94 -1.23 20.83
N GLY A 280 19.28 -2.31 20.11
CA GLY A 280 19.23 -2.37 18.65
C GLY A 280 17.80 -2.53 18.11
N THR A 281 17.62 -2.27 16.82
CA THR A 281 16.31 -2.33 16.16
C THR A 281 16.19 -3.52 15.23
N TYR A 282 15.15 -4.32 15.44
CA TYR A 282 14.74 -5.42 14.58
C TYR A 282 13.52 -5.00 13.74
N VAL A 283 13.56 -5.22 12.42
CA VAL A 283 12.40 -4.99 11.53
C VAL A 283 12.00 -6.29 10.84
N GLN A 284 10.78 -6.76 11.13
CA GLN A 284 10.13 -7.85 10.40
C GLN A 284 9.53 -7.32 9.09
N ALA A 285 10.03 -7.78 7.94
CA ALA A 285 9.48 -7.45 6.62
C ALA A 285 9.12 -8.70 5.80
N GLY A 286 9.89 -9.78 5.95
CA GLY A 286 9.59 -11.05 5.32
C GLY A 286 8.30 -11.66 5.86
N MET A 287 7.51 -12.28 4.98
CA MET A 287 6.29 -12.99 5.35
C MET A 287 6.53 -14.51 5.33
N GLY A 288 6.30 -15.17 6.45
CA GLY A 288 6.52 -16.60 6.62
C GLY A 288 5.29 -17.34 7.15
N LYS A 289 5.51 -18.24 8.11
CA LYS A 289 4.41 -18.89 8.85
C LYS A 289 3.65 -17.84 9.67
N GLU A 290 2.36 -18.09 9.90
CA GLU A 290 1.51 -17.19 10.71
C GLU A 290 2.01 -17.06 12.15
N ASN A 291 2.56 -18.14 12.71
CA ASN A 291 3.13 -18.17 14.05
C ASN A 291 4.51 -18.85 14.02
N VAL A 292 5.42 -18.32 14.82
CA VAL A 292 6.81 -18.80 14.95
C VAL A 292 7.27 -18.71 16.41
N MET A 293 8.28 -19.49 16.77
CA MET A 293 8.96 -19.38 18.05
C MET A 293 9.87 -18.14 18.07
N PHE A 294 9.55 -17.17 18.93
CA PHE A 294 10.25 -15.89 19.05
C PHE A 294 11.04 -15.79 20.37
N PRO A 295 12.33 -15.39 20.36
CA PRO A 295 13.15 -15.21 21.58
C PRO A 295 12.74 -14.00 22.44
N ILE A 296 11.54 -14.03 23.01
CA ILE A 296 10.92 -12.88 23.70
C ILE A 296 11.72 -12.41 24.91
N THR A 297 12.27 -13.34 25.70
CA THR A 297 13.10 -13.00 26.87
C THR A 297 14.34 -12.25 26.46
N THR A 298 15.04 -12.69 25.40
CA THR A 298 16.21 -12.00 24.83
C THR A 298 15.85 -10.59 24.37
N ALA A 299 14.71 -10.42 23.68
CA ALA A 299 14.25 -9.10 23.25
C ALA A 299 14.01 -8.16 24.45
N CYS A 300 13.34 -8.66 25.50
CA CYS A 300 13.03 -7.89 26.71
C CYS A 300 14.29 -7.48 27.49
N ILE A 301 15.15 -8.44 27.84
CA ILE A 301 16.30 -8.15 28.72
C ILE A 301 17.37 -7.28 28.05
N ARG A 302 17.43 -7.29 26.71
CA ARG A 302 18.36 -6.47 25.91
C ARG A 302 17.74 -5.14 25.48
N GLY A 303 16.48 -4.89 25.82
CA GLY A 303 15.75 -3.69 25.45
C GLY A 303 15.67 -3.48 23.94
N LEU A 304 15.44 -4.55 23.17
CA LEU A 304 15.38 -4.47 21.71
C LEU A 304 14.11 -3.75 21.25
N ILE A 305 14.22 -3.03 20.14
CA ILE A 305 13.09 -2.37 19.48
C ILE A 305 12.63 -3.27 18.34
N VAL A 306 11.48 -3.91 18.48
CA VAL A 306 10.94 -4.85 17.48
C VAL A 306 9.79 -4.19 16.73
N LYS A 307 9.92 -4.04 15.42
CA LYS A 307 8.93 -3.38 14.56
C LYS A 307 8.53 -4.28 13.39
N GLY A 308 7.28 -4.16 12.94
CA GLY A 308 6.84 -4.71 11.66
C GLY A 308 6.87 -3.64 10.57
N SER A 309 7.15 -4.03 9.33
CA SER A 309 7.01 -3.16 8.16
C SER A 309 6.00 -3.75 7.18
N ILE A 310 5.09 -2.92 6.70
CA ILE A 310 4.09 -3.30 5.69
C ILE A 310 4.06 -2.24 4.59
N ARG A 311 4.29 -2.67 3.34
CA ARG A 311 4.24 -1.81 2.14
C ARG A 311 5.14 -0.57 2.28
N TYR A 312 4.56 0.64 2.27
CA TYR A 312 5.25 1.94 2.32
C TYR A 312 4.35 3.08 2.77
N THR A 313 4.95 4.12 3.33
CA THR A 313 4.28 5.35 3.79
C THR A 313 4.65 6.56 2.94
N ALA A 314 4.10 7.72 3.29
CA ALA A 314 4.36 8.98 2.60
C ALA A 314 5.86 9.25 2.43
N GLY A 315 6.23 9.63 1.19
CA GLY A 315 7.59 9.94 0.78
C GLY A 315 8.42 8.76 0.29
N CYS A 316 7.99 7.50 0.52
CA CYS A 316 8.80 6.34 0.12
C CYS A 316 8.91 6.20 -1.40
N TYR A 317 7.81 6.44 -2.13
CA TYR A 317 7.79 6.35 -3.60
C TYR A 317 8.63 7.43 -4.28
N SER A 318 8.48 8.69 -3.86
CA SER A 318 9.32 9.78 -4.37
C SER A 318 10.80 9.50 -4.13
N GLN A 319 11.14 9.02 -2.94
CA GLN A 319 12.51 8.67 -2.60
C GLN A 319 13.03 7.47 -3.41
N ALA A 320 12.18 6.48 -3.68
CA ALA A 320 12.53 5.36 -4.56
C ALA A 320 12.82 5.83 -5.98
N VAL A 321 11.99 6.71 -6.55
CA VAL A 321 12.26 7.34 -7.86
C VAL A 321 13.60 8.06 -7.85
N ASP A 322 13.91 8.83 -6.80
CA ASP A 322 15.19 9.55 -6.69
C ASP A 322 16.39 8.60 -6.61
N LEU A 323 16.30 7.52 -5.82
CA LEU A 323 17.37 6.54 -5.67
C LEU A 323 17.66 5.78 -6.97
N ASP A 324 16.61 5.35 -7.66
CA ASP A 324 16.73 4.58 -8.90
C ASP A 324 17.18 5.50 -10.05
N SER A 325 16.55 6.66 -10.22
CA SER A 325 16.86 7.58 -11.32
C SER A 325 18.23 8.25 -11.20
N SER A 326 18.76 8.43 -9.99
CA SER A 326 20.12 8.93 -9.77
C SER A 326 21.20 7.85 -9.91
N GLY A 327 20.81 6.58 -10.10
CA GLY A 327 21.72 5.45 -10.18
C GLY A 327 22.37 5.09 -8.84
N LYS A 328 21.84 5.59 -7.71
CA LYS A 328 22.28 5.17 -6.37
C LYS A 328 21.92 3.71 -6.11
N ILE A 329 20.87 3.22 -6.75
CA ILE A 329 20.51 1.80 -6.81
C ILE A 329 20.38 1.42 -8.28
N ASP A 330 21.21 0.47 -8.74
CA ASP A 330 21.16 -0.02 -10.12
C ASP A 330 20.13 -1.16 -10.25
N VAL A 331 18.84 -0.80 -10.17
CA VAL A 331 17.74 -1.77 -10.16
C VAL A 331 17.66 -2.63 -11.43
N LYS A 332 18.27 -2.20 -12.55
CA LYS A 332 18.32 -3.00 -13.79
C LYS A 332 18.98 -4.36 -13.58
N ARG A 333 19.98 -4.42 -12.69
CA ARG A 333 20.71 -5.66 -12.38
C ARG A 333 19.86 -6.70 -11.66
N LEU A 334 18.72 -6.31 -11.10
CA LEU A 334 17.76 -7.24 -10.49
C LEU A 334 16.89 -7.96 -11.52
N ILE A 335 16.79 -7.43 -12.75
CA ILE A 335 15.95 -8.00 -13.80
C ILE A 335 16.67 -9.19 -14.43
N THR A 336 16.24 -10.40 -14.06
CA THR A 336 16.84 -11.64 -14.56
C THR A 336 16.11 -12.18 -15.77
N ASN A 337 14.80 -11.91 -15.90
CA ASN A 337 13.96 -12.50 -16.94
C ASN A 337 12.91 -11.50 -17.43
N ARG A 338 12.58 -11.61 -18.72
CA ARG A 338 11.59 -10.78 -19.40
C ARG A 338 10.65 -11.69 -20.17
N PHE A 339 9.35 -11.47 -20.00
CA PHE A 339 8.29 -12.20 -20.68
C PHE A 339 7.35 -11.20 -21.35
N LYS A 340 6.72 -11.63 -22.44
CA LYS A 340 5.56 -10.92 -22.99
C LYS A 340 4.33 -11.29 -22.18
N PHE A 341 3.30 -10.44 -22.21
CA PHE A 341 2.04 -10.71 -21.53
C PHE A 341 1.42 -12.07 -21.85
N GLN A 342 1.48 -12.54 -23.10
CA GLN A 342 0.96 -13.87 -23.47
C GLN A 342 1.67 -15.03 -22.78
N GLN A 343 2.81 -14.77 -22.14
CA GLN A 343 3.64 -15.73 -21.40
C GLN A 343 3.58 -15.48 -19.89
N ALA A 344 2.59 -14.71 -19.41
CA ALA A 344 2.47 -14.39 -17.98
C ALA A 344 2.40 -15.64 -17.10
N GLU A 345 1.70 -16.69 -17.54
CA GLU A 345 1.63 -17.95 -16.78
C GLU A 345 3.02 -18.63 -16.64
N ASP A 346 3.80 -18.69 -17.72
CA ASP A 346 5.19 -19.19 -17.67
C ASP A 346 6.08 -18.36 -16.74
N ALA A 347 5.88 -17.04 -16.74
CA ALA A 347 6.60 -16.12 -15.86
C ALA A 347 6.25 -16.37 -14.39
N PHE A 348 4.99 -16.63 -14.08
CA PHE A 348 4.53 -17.00 -12.74
C PHE A 348 5.08 -18.36 -12.30
N GLU A 349 5.09 -19.36 -13.19
CA GLU A 349 5.73 -20.67 -12.94
C GLU A 349 7.23 -20.53 -12.63
N LEU A 350 7.94 -19.64 -13.34
CA LEU A 350 9.36 -19.37 -13.06
C LEU A 350 9.58 -18.79 -11.66
N VAL A 351 8.77 -17.81 -11.25
CA VAL A 351 8.87 -17.21 -9.90
C VAL A 351 8.50 -18.24 -8.84
N ARG A 352 7.45 -19.04 -9.08
CA ARG A 352 7.02 -20.14 -8.19
C ARG A 352 8.11 -21.17 -7.97
N ALA A 353 8.91 -21.48 -9.00
CA ALA A 353 10.01 -22.42 -8.89
C ALA A 353 11.14 -21.94 -7.96
N ALA A 354 11.16 -20.65 -7.59
CA ALA A 354 12.06 -20.05 -6.60
C ALA A 354 13.55 -20.40 -6.82
N ARG A 355 13.98 -20.49 -8.09
CA ARG A 355 15.35 -20.87 -8.43
C ARG A 355 16.34 -19.83 -7.88
N PRO A 356 17.52 -20.25 -7.39
CA PRO A 356 18.55 -19.37 -6.80
C PRO A 356 18.89 -18.10 -7.60
N ASN A 357 18.92 -18.21 -8.93
CA ASN A 357 19.41 -17.15 -9.83
C ASN A 357 18.29 -16.28 -10.42
N VAL A 358 17.06 -16.39 -9.92
CA VAL A 358 15.91 -15.57 -10.35
C VAL A 358 15.66 -14.52 -9.27
N PHE A 359 15.72 -13.24 -9.67
CA PHE A 359 15.46 -12.10 -8.79
C PHE A 359 14.14 -11.43 -9.16
N LYS A 360 14.16 -10.54 -10.15
CA LYS A 360 12.96 -9.87 -10.67
C LYS A 360 12.64 -10.40 -12.06
N VAL A 361 11.40 -10.85 -12.22
CA VAL A 361 10.80 -11.25 -13.49
C VAL A 361 9.87 -10.14 -13.95
N MET A 362 10.11 -9.64 -15.15
CA MET A 362 9.33 -8.56 -15.77
C MET A 362 8.38 -9.12 -16.83
N ILE A 363 7.14 -8.64 -16.83
CA ILE A 363 6.19 -8.85 -17.90
C ILE A 363 5.98 -7.54 -18.64
N GLU A 364 6.29 -7.53 -19.93
CA GLU A 364 5.85 -6.49 -20.85
C GLU A 364 4.35 -6.66 -21.09
N ALA A 365 3.54 -5.79 -20.48
CA ALA A 365 2.09 -5.91 -20.48
C ALA A 365 1.53 -5.77 -21.90
N HIS A 366 1.64 -4.61 -22.53
CA HIS A 366 1.20 -4.45 -23.91
C HIS A 366 2.08 -3.47 -24.68
N PRO A 367 2.30 -3.71 -25.99
CA PRO A 367 3.01 -2.77 -26.83
C PRO A 367 2.21 -1.48 -26.93
N TYR A 368 2.77 -0.42 -26.36
CA TYR A 368 2.26 0.92 -26.56
C TYR A 368 2.70 1.39 -27.95
N LYS A 369 1.76 1.42 -28.90
CA LYS A 369 2.01 2.01 -30.21
C LYS A 369 2.09 3.53 -30.03
N THR A 370 3.28 4.08 -29.84
CA THR A 370 3.53 5.51 -29.85
C THR A 370 3.18 6.06 -31.23
N LEU A 371 2.00 6.67 -31.37
CA LEU A 371 1.71 7.64 -32.42
C LEU A 371 0.54 8.51 -31.98
N ARG A 372 0.87 9.57 -31.24
CA ARG A 372 -0.03 10.68 -30.93
C ARG A 372 0.62 11.99 -31.34
N LEU A 373 0.74 12.20 -32.66
CA LEU A 373 1.09 13.50 -33.24
C LEU A 373 -0.01 14.55 -33.00
N ASP A 374 -1.18 14.13 -32.51
CA ASP A 374 -2.34 14.95 -32.16
C ASP A 374 -2.22 15.66 -30.80
N GLN A 375 -1.20 15.37 -29.99
CA GLN A 375 -0.96 16.05 -28.69
C GLN A 375 0.34 16.84 -28.65
N LEU A 376 0.87 17.26 -29.80
CA LEU A 376 1.90 18.30 -29.82
C LEU A 376 1.35 19.56 -29.13
N CYS A 377 2.09 20.02 -28.11
CA CYS A 377 1.81 21.19 -27.30
C CYS A 377 1.15 22.33 -28.11
N PRO A 378 0.13 23.05 -27.59
CA PRO A 378 -0.43 24.24 -28.25
C PRO A 378 0.60 25.34 -28.55
N ARG A 379 1.83 25.25 -27.99
CA ARG A 379 2.94 26.18 -28.23
C ARG A 379 3.83 25.82 -29.42
N CYS A 380 3.66 24.66 -30.06
CA CYS A 380 4.44 24.28 -31.24
C CYS A 380 3.72 24.77 -32.50
N THR A 381 4.32 25.70 -33.24
CA THR A 381 3.78 26.31 -34.47
C THR A 381 3.70 25.38 -35.69
N VAL A 382 4.01 24.10 -35.52
CA VAL A 382 3.95 23.09 -36.59
C VAL A 382 2.72 22.23 -36.36
N THR A 383 1.76 22.29 -37.29
CA THR A 383 0.55 21.46 -37.24
C THR A 383 0.89 20.00 -37.52
N ARG A 384 0.17 19.08 -36.86
CA ARG A 384 0.21 17.62 -37.09
C ARG A 384 0.35 17.25 -38.57
N ASP A 385 -0.46 17.90 -39.40
CA ASP A 385 -0.57 17.59 -40.83
C ASP A 385 0.68 18.00 -41.62
N SER A 386 1.39 19.04 -41.18
CA SER A 386 2.66 19.45 -41.81
C SER A 386 3.80 18.48 -41.48
N LEU A 387 3.81 17.94 -40.26
CA LEU A 387 4.81 16.95 -39.83
C LEU A 387 4.56 15.57 -40.47
N LEU A 388 3.28 15.17 -40.58
CA LEU A 388 2.89 13.95 -41.28
C LEU A 388 3.29 14.01 -42.76
N LYS A 389 3.02 15.14 -43.41
CA LYS A 389 3.40 15.35 -44.81
C LYS A 389 4.91 15.32 -45.00
N GLU A 390 5.68 15.90 -44.07
CA GLU A 390 7.14 15.86 -44.10
C GLU A 390 7.70 14.44 -43.87
N ILE A 391 7.06 13.63 -43.03
CA ILE A 391 7.42 12.22 -42.82
C ILE A 391 7.07 11.37 -44.05
N GLU A 392 5.89 11.57 -44.63
CA GLU A 392 5.43 10.90 -45.85
C GLU A 392 6.28 11.26 -47.06
N GLU A 393 6.71 12.52 -47.18
CA GLU A 393 7.59 13.00 -48.26
C GLU A 393 9.05 12.54 -48.09
N LYS A 394 9.49 12.24 -46.85
CA LYS A 394 10.89 11.85 -46.56
C LYS A 394 11.14 10.35 -46.43
N GLN A 395 10.12 9.48 -46.38
CA GLN A 395 10.34 8.04 -46.22
C GLN A 395 10.42 7.26 -47.53
N ALA A 396 11.64 7.14 -48.05
CA ALA A 396 12.13 5.88 -48.62
C ALA A 396 13.09 5.25 -47.59
N VAL A 397 12.57 4.41 -46.69
CA VAL A 397 13.41 3.70 -45.69
C VAL A 397 13.48 2.22 -46.04
N LYS A 398 14.66 1.77 -46.50
CA LYS A 398 15.12 0.38 -46.37
C LYS A 398 15.86 0.26 -45.04
N PHE A 399 15.46 -0.70 -44.22
CA PHE A 399 16.15 -1.02 -42.99
C PHE A 399 17.31 -1.93 -43.33
N ASP A 400 18.52 -1.38 -43.30
CA ASP A 400 19.72 -2.04 -42.82
C ASP A 400 20.78 -0.94 -42.61
N GLU A 401 21.60 -1.12 -41.59
CA GLU A 401 22.92 -0.53 -41.42
C GLU A 401 23.16 0.79 -40.60
N TRP A 402 23.75 0.59 -39.41
CA TRP A 402 24.81 1.37 -38.69
C TRP A 402 24.40 2.41 -37.62
N GLN A 403 24.82 2.18 -36.36
CA GLN A 403 26.04 2.65 -35.67
C GLN A 403 26.07 4.15 -35.34
N TRP A 404 25.95 4.46 -34.04
CA TRP A 404 26.11 5.81 -33.52
C TRP A 404 27.59 6.20 -33.45
N LYS A 405 28.01 7.12 -34.33
CA LYS A 405 29.10 8.08 -34.05
C LYS A 405 28.47 9.47 -33.99
N VAL A 406 28.46 10.08 -32.82
CA VAL A 406 28.08 11.49 -32.66
C VAL A 406 29.34 12.31 -32.52
N SER A 407 29.69 13.06 -33.59
CA SER A 407 30.58 14.21 -33.53
C SER A 407 29.76 15.46 -33.29
N TYR A 408 30.09 16.23 -32.26
CA TYR A 408 29.49 17.55 -32.00
C TYR A 408 30.03 18.58 -33.00
N SER A 409 29.11 19.31 -33.64
CA SER A 409 29.39 20.67 -34.11
C SER A 409 28.19 21.55 -33.75
N MET A 410 28.44 22.59 -32.96
CA MET A 410 27.45 23.60 -32.59
C MET A 410 27.41 24.68 -33.68
N PRO A 411 26.24 25.03 -34.23
CA PRO A 411 26.07 26.29 -34.93
C PRO A 411 25.87 27.43 -33.92
N SER A 412 26.67 28.48 -34.12
CA SER A 412 26.64 29.77 -33.46
C SER A 412 25.26 30.44 -33.49
N GLY A 413 24.84 30.99 -32.33
CA GLY A 413 23.81 32.02 -32.24
C GLY A 413 22.56 31.62 -31.47
N GLY A 414 22.63 31.63 -30.13
CA GLY A 414 21.50 31.30 -29.28
C GLY A 414 21.68 31.66 -27.80
N LYS A 415 22.33 32.80 -27.51
CA LYS A 415 22.27 33.43 -26.18
C LYS A 415 21.26 34.57 -26.28
N ASP A 416 19.98 34.33 -25.99
CA ASP A 416 19.06 35.42 -25.62
C ASP A 416 17.67 35.05 -25.08
N TYR A 417 17.43 33.80 -24.66
CA TYR A 417 16.13 33.43 -24.08
C TYR A 417 16.11 33.39 -22.53
N TRP A 418 17.24 33.08 -21.89
CA TRP A 418 17.29 32.92 -20.43
C TRP A 418 17.76 34.18 -19.67
N THR A 419 18.39 35.13 -20.34
CA THR A 419 18.89 36.38 -19.72
C THR A 419 17.77 37.41 -19.51
N LYS A 420 16.86 37.57 -20.48
CA LYS A 420 15.73 38.53 -20.39
C LYS A 420 14.72 38.22 -19.27
N LYS A 421 14.52 36.94 -18.95
CA LYS A 421 13.55 36.54 -17.93
C LYS A 421 14.05 36.67 -16.49
N ALA A 422 15.36 36.88 -16.31
CA ALA A 422 15.99 37.11 -15.02
C ALA A 422 15.97 38.60 -14.62
N GLU A 423 15.92 39.51 -15.60
CA GLU A 423 15.90 40.97 -15.38
C GLU A 423 14.48 41.52 -15.10
N GLU A 424 13.41 40.83 -15.53
CA GLU A 424 12.01 41.22 -15.28
C GLU A 424 11.49 40.86 -13.86
N ARG A 425 12.34 40.35 -12.96
CA ARG A 425 11.95 39.89 -11.61
C ARG A 425 12.51 40.70 -10.44
N MET A 426 13.06 41.89 -10.69
CA MET A 426 13.51 42.79 -9.64
C MET A 426 12.73 44.12 -9.65
N GLU A 427 11.50 44.11 -9.14
CA GLU A 427 10.92 45.31 -8.53
C GLU A 427 10.61 45.03 -7.05
N PRO A 428 11.05 45.89 -6.12
CA PRO A 428 10.75 45.73 -4.70
C PRO A 428 9.27 46.02 -4.42
N PRO A 429 8.62 45.29 -3.49
CA PRO A 429 7.23 45.56 -3.15
C PRO A 429 7.08 46.90 -2.43
N GLU A 430 6.13 47.72 -2.90
CA GLU A 430 5.68 48.91 -2.19
C GLU A 430 5.14 48.55 -0.80
N THR A 431 5.54 49.33 0.21
CA THR A 431 5.09 49.24 1.60
C THR A 431 3.56 49.30 1.73
N PRO A 432 2.90 48.41 2.50
CA PRO A 432 1.46 48.47 2.72
C PRO A 432 1.07 49.72 3.52
N LYS A 433 0.21 50.56 2.96
CA LYS A 433 -0.50 51.62 3.70
C LYS A 433 -1.49 50.98 4.68
N THR A 434 -1.47 51.44 5.92
CA THR A 434 -2.38 51.07 7.01
C THR A 434 -3.86 51.29 6.62
N PRO A 435 -4.76 50.30 6.83
CA PRO A 435 -6.19 50.52 6.60
C PRO A 435 -6.80 51.38 7.72
N LYS A 436 -7.50 52.45 7.33
CA LYS A 436 -8.37 53.23 8.21
C LYS A 436 -9.58 52.38 8.64
N THR A 437 -9.92 52.46 9.92
CA THR A 437 -11.10 51.86 10.56
C THR A 437 -12.42 52.33 9.92
N PRO A 438 -13.33 51.42 9.51
CA PRO A 438 -14.70 51.80 9.17
C PRO A 438 -15.59 51.87 10.42
N LYS A 439 -16.30 53.00 10.53
CA LYS A 439 -17.37 53.24 11.50
C LYS A 439 -18.62 52.42 11.19
N SER A 440 -19.27 51.95 12.27
CA SER A 440 -20.69 51.62 12.44
C SER A 440 -21.38 50.66 11.45
N LEU A 441 -21.61 49.42 11.89
CA LEU A 441 -22.65 48.53 11.34
C LEU A 441 -24.03 49.00 11.83
N LYS A 442 -24.95 49.34 10.91
CA LYS A 442 -26.39 49.35 11.17
C LYS A 442 -26.97 47.98 10.80
N MET A 443 -27.69 47.37 11.73
CA MET A 443 -28.48 46.15 11.51
C MET A 443 -29.64 46.45 10.55
N LEU A 444 -29.82 45.58 9.55
CA LEU A 444 -31.04 45.48 8.75
C LEU A 444 -31.57 44.05 8.90
N THR A 445 -32.70 43.95 9.58
CA THR A 445 -33.55 42.77 9.73
C THR A 445 -34.30 42.50 8.43
N GLY A 446 -34.23 41.27 7.91
CA GLY A 446 -35.01 40.84 6.75
C GLY A 446 -35.10 39.32 6.67
N THR A 447 -36.18 38.77 7.22
CA THR A 447 -36.61 37.37 7.08
C THR A 447 -37.06 37.09 5.64
N ARG A 448 -36.63 35.96 5.07
CA ARG A 448 -37.31 35.34 3.91
C ARG A 448 -37.24 33.82 3.94
N GLU A 449 -38.44 33.24 4.01
CA GLU A 449 -38.77 31.82 4.06
C GLU A 449 -38.44 31.08 2.75
N ILE A 450 -38.02 29.83 2.87
CA ILE A 450 -37.86 28.89 1.75
C ILE A 450 -39.13 28.03 1.66
N ARG A 451 -39.93 28.25 0.61
CA ARG A 451 -41.07 27.38 0.23
C ARG A 451 -40.55 26.06 -0.36
N ARG A 452 -40.99 24.93 0.19
CA ARG A 452 -41.03 23.62 -0.49
C ARG A 452 -42.40 23.44 -1.15
N SER A 453 -42.44 23.04 -2.42
CA SER A 453 -43.64 22.53 -3.06
C SER A 453 -43.36 21.20 -3.74
N ASN A 454 -44.16 20.21 -3.38
CA ASN A 454 -44.26 18.87 -3.97
C ASN A 454 -44.78 18.93 -5.41
N HIS A 455 -44.36 18.00 -6.28
CA HIS A 455 -45.26 17.12 -7.05
C HIS A 455 -44.47 16.23 -8.01
N THR A 456 -44.51 14.92 -7.72
CA THR A 456 -44.27 13.80 -8.62
C THR A 456 -45.56 13.48 -9.38
N GLU A 457 -45.49 13.30 -10.71
CA GLU A 457 -46.45 12.47 -11.48
C GLU A 457 -45.94 12.20 -12.92
N HIS A 458 -45.50 10.97 -13.21
CA HIS A 458 -46.15 10.03 -14.14
C HIS A 458 -45.27 8.80 -14.53
N ILE A 459 -45.76 7.61 -14.12
CA ILE A 459 -45.93 6.32 -14.86
C ILE A 459 -44.69 5.72 -15.59
N GLY A 460 -44.24 4.47 -15.43
CA GLY A 460 -44.72 3.31 -14.68
C GLY A 460 -44.10 2.01 -15.25
N ARG A 461 -43.51 1.15 -14.40
CA ARG A 461 -43.50 -0.32 -14.54
C ARG A 461 -43.05 -0.95 -13.22
N ALA A 462 -43.89 -1.84 -12.70
CA ALA A 462 -43.80 -2.44 -11.37
C ALA A 462 -42.67 -3.48 -11.26
N LEU A 463 -41.95 -3.45 -10.13
CA LEU A 463 -41.18 -4.56 -9.58
C LEU A 463 -41.75 -4.90 -8.19
N PRO A 464 -41.71 -6.18 -7.74
CA PRO A 464 -42.41 -6.62 -6.54
C PRO A 464 -41.88 -5.95 -5.27
N SER A 465 -42.77 -5.69 -4.32
CA SER A 465 -42.48 -5.09 -3.03
C SER A 465 -41.45 -5.92 -2.23
N HIS A 466 -40.20 -5.47 -2.20
CA HIS A 466 -39.31 -5.79 -1.09
C HIS A 466 -39.69 -4.90 0.09
N THR A 467 -40.42 -5.48 1.04
CA THR A 467 -40.54 -4.93 2.39
C THR A 467 -39.13 -4.70 2.92
N ILE A 468 -38.74 -3.44 3.11
CA ILE A 468 -37.50 -3.10 3.83
C ILE A 468 -37.70 -3.64 5.25
N ARG A 469 -37.08 -4.79 5.53
CA ARG A 469 -37.10 -5.38 6.87
C ARG A 469 -36.21 -4.50 7.75
N THR A 470 -36.81 -3.52 8.43
CA THR A 470 -36.13 -2.72 9.45
C THR A 470 -35.54 -3.68 10.48
N MET A 471 -34.22 -3.66 10.67
CA MET A 471 -33.60 -4.46 11.72
C MET A 471 -34.17 -4.05 13.08
N PRO A 472 -34.57 -5.01 13.93
CA PRO A 472 -35.14 -4.70 15.22
C PRO A 472 -34.12 -4.01 16.13
N THR A 473 -34.49 -2.86 16.69
CA THR A 473 -33.69 -2.16 17.69
C THR A 473 -33.66 -2.96 19.00
N PRO A 474 -32.65 -2.79 19.88
CA PRO A 474 -32.61 -3.51 21.15
C PRO A 474 -33.81 -3.22 22.07
N GLU A 475 -34.56 -2.15 21.79
CA GLU A 475 -35.77 -1.75 22.51
C GLU A 475 -37.05 -2.33 21.91
N SER A 476 -36.99 -2.87 20.69
CA SER A 476 -38.14 -3.43 19.96
C SER A 476 -38.68 -4.72 20.58
N GLU A 477 -39.99 -4.96 20.41
CA GLU A 477 -40.66 -6.15 20.96
C GLU A 477 -40.11 -7.45 20.40
N SER A 478 -39.80 -7.51 19.11
CA SER A 478 -39.21 -8.68 18.47
C SER A 478 -37.80 -8.99 18.97
N PHE A 479 -37.01 -7.98 19.31
CA PHE A 479 -35.69 -8.17 19.93
C PHE A 479 -35.81 -8.66 21.38
N LYS A 480 -36.74 -8.08 22.16
CA LYS A 480 -37.03 -8.49 23.54
C LYS A 480 -37.55 -9.93 23.61
N ALA A 481 -38.39 -10.33 22.65
CA ALA A 481 -38.89 -11.71 22.55
C ALA A 481 -37.78 -12.73 22.27
N ALA A 482 -36.67 -12.31 21.65
CA ALA A 482 -35.51 -13.14 21.37
C ALA A 482 -34.46 -13.16 22.50
N LYS A 483 -34.75 -12.54 23.67
CA LYS A 483 -33.83 -12.54 24.81
C LYS A 483 -33.66 -13.96 25.34
N PRO A 484 -32.41 -14.40 25.67
CA PRO A 484 -32.19 -15.68 26.32
C PRO A 484 -33.05 -15.80 27.58
N LYS A 485 -33.61 -17.00 27.80
CA LYS A 485 -34.37 -17.30 29.03
C LYS A 485 -33.48 -17.48 30.26
N VAL A 486 -32.17 -17.61 30.04
CA VAL A 486 -31.14 -17.77 31.05
C VAL A 486 -30.64 -16.38 31.47
N ALA A 487 -30.49 -16.15 32.77
CA ALA A 487 -30.02 -14.88 33.30
C ALA A 487 -28.53 -14.66 32.92
N PRO A 488 -28.10 -13.41 32.65
CA PRO A 488 -26.71 -13.08 32.35
C PRO A 488 -25.88 -13.01 33.64
N THR A 489 -25.75 -14.12 34.36
CA THR A 489 -24.93 -14.28 35.57
C THR A 489 -24.41 -15.72 35.65
N PHE A 490 -23.31 -15.92 36.37
CA PHE A 490 -22.84 -17.24 36.77
C PHE A 490 -23.39 -17.71 38.12
N ASP A 491 -24.15 -16.87 38.83
CA ASP A 491 -24.73 -17.21 40.13
C ASP A 491 -25.71 -18.38 40.00
N GLY A 492 -25.43 -19.48 40.70
CA GLY A 492 -26.27 -20.69 40.67
C GLY A 492 -26.13 -21.53 39.39
N VAL A 493 -25.15 -21.24 38.53
CA VAL A 493 -24.81 -22.07 37.36
C VAL A 493 -23.92 -23.23 37.81
N ASP A 494 -24.31 -24.46 37.49
CA ASP A 494 -23.46 -25.64 37.65
C ASP A 494 -22.34 -25.61 36.59
N TYR A 495 -21.10 -25.58 37.05
CA TYR A 495 -19.92 -25.50 36.18
C TYR A 495 -19.56 -26.85 35.54
N ASP A 496 -20.07 -27.97 36.08
CA ASP A 496 -19.89 -29.30 35.51
C ASP A 496 -20.94 -29.60 34.41
N ASP A 497 -22.04 -28.84 34.36
CA ASP A 497 -22.98 -28.85 33.24
C ASP A 497 -22.53 -27.88 32.13
N ASN A 498 -21.80 -28.44 31.17
CA ASN A 498 -21.34 -27.71 29.98
C ASN A 498 -22.44 -26.94 29.23
N LYS A 499 -23.70 -27.40 29.25
CA LYS A 499 -24.81 -26.70 28.58
C LYS A 499 -25.26 -25.49 29.40
N ALA A 500 -25.38 -25.63 30.72
CA ALA A 500 -25.73 -24.54 31.62
C ALA A 500 -24.64 -23.46 31.64
N LEU A 501 -23.37 -23.88 31.73
CA LEU A 501 -22.21 -22.99 31.67
C LEU A 501 -22.16 -22.21 30.36
N LYS A 502 -22.34 -22.88 29.21
CA LYS A 502 -22.31 -22.22 27.91
C LYS A 502 -23.48 -21.24 27.73
N ALA A 503 -24.66 -21.59 28.23
CA ALA A 503 -25.83 -20.72 28.18
C ALA A 503 -25.65 -19.44 29.00
N ALA A 504 -25.00 -19.53 30.17
CA ALA A 504 -24.66 -18.36 30.99
C ALA A 504 -23.62 -17.46 30.30
N GLN A 505 -22.56 -18.04 29.73
CA GLN A 505 -21.56 -17.32 28.95
C GLN A 505 -22.19 -16.52 27.80
N ASP A 506 -23.05 -17.18 27.01
CA ASP A 506 -23.69 -16.56 25.85
C ASP A 506 -24.69 -15.46 26.29
N ALA A 507 -25.39 -15.65 27.41
CA ALA A 507 -26.29 -14.63 27.98
C ALA A 507 -25.53 -13.37 28.44
N ILE A 508 -24.38 -13.53 29.10
CA ILE A 508 -23.52 -12.42 29.57
C ILE A 508 -22.96 -11.64 28.37
N ILE A 509 -22.39 -12.32 27.37
CA ILE A 509 -21.87 -11.67 26.16
C ILE A 509 -22.98 -10.88 25.46
N ARG A 510 -24.17 -11.48 25.32
CA ARG A 510 -25.29 -10.82 24.64
C ARG A 510 -25.77 -9.58 25.38
N GLU A 511 -25.88 -9.62 26.71
CA GLU A 511 -26.29 -8.45 27.50
C GLU A 511 -25.25 -7.32 27.38
N GLN A 512 -23.96 -7.63 27.48
CA GLN A 512 -22.88 -6.65 27.27
C GLN A 512 -22.94 -6.04 25.85
N TRP A 513 -23.18 -6.86 24.83
CA TRP A 513 -23.32 -6.41 23.44
C TRP A 513 -24.54 -5.48 23.25
N VAL A 514 -25.68 -5.79 23.88
CA VAL A 514 -26.90 -4.96 23.85
C VAL A 514 -26.63 -3.58 24.44
N GLN A 515 -25.98 -3.49 25.60
CA GLN A 515 -25.63 -2.20 26.22
C GLN A 515 -24.68 -1.38 25.33
N SER A 516 -23.67 -2.03 24.74
CA SER A 516 -22.77 -1.39 23.78
C SER A 516 -23.50 -0.88 22.53
N MET A 517 -24.49 -1.61 22.03
CA MET A 517 -25.30 -1.20 20.89
C MET A 517 -26.21 -0.02 21.22
N MET A 518 -26.81 0.01 22.41
CA MET A 518 -27.59 1.15 22.89
C MET A 518 -26.74 2.42 22.97
N ALA A 519 -25.50 2.32 23.48
CA ALA A 519 -24.57 3.44 23.51
C ALA A 519 -24.26 4.02 22.11
N ARG A 520 -24.13 3.15 21.10
CA ARG A 520 -23.93 3.55 19.70
C ARG A 520 -25.17 4.28 19.15
N LEU A 521 -26.36 3.74 19.35
CA LEU A 521 -27.62 4.35 18.86
C LEU A 521 -27.87 5.72 19.51
N ILE A 522 -27.62 5.85 20.81
CA ILE A 522 -27.73 7.15 21.50
C ILE A 522 -26.73 8.16 20.91
N ARG A 523 -25.51 7.73 20.57
CA ARG A 523 -24.50 8.60 19.93
C ARG A 523 -24.95 9.07 18.55
N GLU A 524 -25.55 8.18 17.75
CA GLU A 524 -26.09 8.52 16.43
C GLU A 524 -27.25 9.53 16.53
N GLU A 525 -28.18 9.31 17.45
CA GLU A 525 -29.28 10.26 17.71
C GLU A 525 -28.77 11.59 18.26
N MET A 526 -27.74 11.57 19.10
CA MET A 526 -27.09 12.79 19.59
C MET A 526 -26.41 13.56 18.44
N GLY A 527 -25.80 12.87 17.47
CA GLY A 527 -25.25 13.46 16.25
C GLY A 527 -26.32 14.08 15.35
N LYS A 528 -27.46 13.41 15.17
CA LYS A 528 -28.62 13.97 14.45
C LYS A 528 -29.19 15.20 15.17
N CYS A 529 -29.28 15.16 16.50
CA CYS A 529 -29.74 16.28 17.32
C CYS A 529 -28.79 17.48 17.21
N TYR A 530 -27.47 17.25 17.24
CA TYR A 530 -26.46 18.28 17.03
C TYR A 530 -26.62 18.95 15.66
N TYR A 531 -26.80 18.16 14.59
CA TYR A 531 -27.00 18.68 13.24
C TYR A 531 -28.30 19.48 13.10
N ARG A 532 -29.37 19.08 13.80
CA ARG A 532 -30.68 19.75 13.76
C ARG A 532 -30.74 21.03 14.59
N GLU A 533 -30.17 21.03 15.79
CA GLU A 533 -30.34 22.12 16.77
C GLU A 533 -29.17 23.11 16.82
N GLY A 534 -28.03 22.80 16.19
CA GLY A 534 -26.88 23.70 16.08
C GLY A 534 -26.35 24.19 17.44
N VAL A 535 -26.27 25.51 17.63
CA VAL A 535 -25.78 26.13 18.88
C VAL A 535 -26.68 25.85 20.10
N ASN A 536 -27.95 25.47 19.89
CA ASN A 536 -28.92 25.19 20.95
C ASN A 536 -28.92 23.72 21.42
N HIS A 537 -28.00 22.89 20.91
CA HIS A 537 -27.96 21.46 21.22
C HIS A 537 -27.70 21.18 22.72
N LEU A 538 -27.02 22.09 23.44
CA LEU A 538 -26.75 21.91 24.87
C LEU A 538 -28.02 21.91 25.71
N GLU A 539 -29.02 22.72 25.35
CA GLU A 539 -30.33 22.75 26.03
C GLU A 539 -31.25 21.63 25.53
N LYS A 540 -31.31 21.42 24.21
CA LYS A 540 -32.31 20.53 23.61
C LYS A 540 -31.91 19.06 23.51
N CYS A 541 -30.61 18.76 23.51
CA CYS A 541 -30.08 17.40 23.43
C CYS A 541 -29.58 16.87 24.80
N GLY A 542 -29.82 17.60 25.90
CA GLY A 542 -29.36 17.25 27.25
C GLY A 542 -29.77 15.83 27.68
N HIS A 543 -31.00 15.42 27.39
CA HIS A 543 -31.50 14.08 27.70
C HIS A 543 -30.74 12.94 26.97
N LEU A 544 -30.28 13.17 25.73
CA LEU A 544 -29.46 12.20 24.99
C LEU A 544 -28.04 12.13 25.55
N ARG A 545 -27.48 13.28 25.95
CA ARG A 545 -26.18 13.36 26.62
C ARG A 545 -26.22 12.61 27.96
N GLU A 546 -27.24 12.80 28.78
CA GLU A 546 -27.40 12.09 30.06
C GLU A 546 -27.50 10.58 29.86
N ARG A 547 -28.33 10.13 28.91
CA ARG A 547 -28.42 8.71 28.54
C ARG A 547 -27.08 8.14 28.05
N TYR A 548 -26.34 8.92 27.25
CA TYR A 548 -25.02 8.52 26.78
C TYR A 548 -24.03 8.38 27.95
N LEU A 549 -24.01 9.32 28.89
CA LEU A 549 -23.15 9.27 30.08
C LEU A 549 -23.48 8.08 31.00
N GLN A 550 -24.75 7.70 31.13
CA GLN A 550 -25.15 6.48 31.85
C GLN A 550 -24.59 5.23 31.18
N GLN A 551 -24.61 5.18 29.85
CA GLN A 551 -24.15 4.04 29.05
C GLN A 551 -22.63 3.92 28.94
N LEU A 552 -21.86 4.98 29.23
CA LEU A 552 -20.39 4.92 29.24
C LEU A 552 -19.84 3.87 30.22
N LYS A 553 -20.56 3.57 31.30
CA LYS A 553 -20.21 2.51 32.27
C LYS A 553 -20.14 1.12 31.62
N HIS A 554 -20.85 0.92 30.51
CA HIS A 554 -20.98 -0.34 29.79
C HIS A 554 -20.39 -0.27 28.36
N SER A 555 -19.60 0.78 28.07
CA SER A 555 -19.05 1.06 26.73
C SER A 555 -17.97 0.08 26.25
N LYS A 556 -17.46 -0.78 27.14
CA LYS A 556 -16.47 -1.82 26.82
C LYS A 556 -17.08 -3.19 27.05
N ILE A 557 -17.09 -4.02 26.01
CA ILE A 557 -17.39 -5.46 26.13
C ILE A 557 -16.18 -6.11 26.79
N LYS A 558 -16.35 -6.65 28.01
CA LYS A 558 -15.27 -7.26 28.79
C LYS A 558 -15.17 -8.78 28.59
N GLY A 559 -16.19 -9.37 27.96
CA GLY A 559 -16.33 -10.82 27.85
C GLY A 559 -16.85 -11.44 29.16
N TYR A 560 -16.92 -12.77 29.20
CA TYR A 560 -17.42 -13.51 30.39
C TYR A 560 -16.30 -13.92 31.37
N LEU A 561 -15.04 -13.89 30.93
CA LEU A 561 -13.89 -14.40 31.70
C LEU A 561 -13.66 -13.67 33.03
N PHE A 562 -14.07 -12.40 33.13
CA PHE A 562 -13.97 -11.62 34.37
C PHE A 562 -15.08 -11.92 35.39
N GLU A 563 -16.21 -12.48 34.94
CA GLU A 563 -17.36 -12.83 35.79
C GLU A 563 -17.36 -14.33 36.15
N GLN A 564 -16.64 -15.15 35.38
CA GLN A 564 -16.48 -16.57 35.63
C GLN A 564 -15.51 -16.80 36.80
N GLN A 565 -16.03 -17.24 37.95
CA GLN A 565 -15.21 -17.56 39.12
C GLN A 565 -14.50 -18.91 38.94
N ASN A 566 -13.34 -18.91 38.26
CA ASN A 566 -12.51 -20.12 38.11
C ASN A 566 -11.53 -20.34 39.27
N TYR A 567 -11.71 -19.66 40.41
CA TYR A 567 -10.82 -19.80 41.57
C TYR A 567 -11.41 -20.83 42.54
N ILE A 568 -10.75 -21.98 42.65
CA ILE A 568 -10.95 -22.90 43.78
C ILE A 568 -10.65 -22.08 45.05
N PRO A 569 -11.58 -21.95 46.01
CA PRO A 569 -11.28 -21.30 47.27
C PRO A 569 -10.13 -22.08 47.92
N LYS A 570 -9.05 -21.38 48.31
CA LYS A 570 -8.03 -21.99 49.17
C LYS A 570 -8.73 -22.49 50.41
N THR A 571 -8.77 -23.81 50.60
CA THR A 571 -9.18 -24.43 51.86
C THR A 571 -8.38 -23.81 52.99
N GLU A 572 -9.08 -23.22 53.96
CA GLU A 572 -8.52 -22.71 55.23
C GLU A 572 -7.91 -23.82 56.09
#